data_AF-A0A5Q4VAR3-F1
#
_entry.id   AF-A0A5Q4VAR3-F1
#
_cell.length_a   1.000
_cell.length_b   1.000
_cell.length_c   1.000
_cell.angle_alpha   90.00
_cell.angle_beta   90.00
_cell.angle_gamma   90.00
#
_symmetry.space_group_name_H-M   'P 1'
#
loop_
_entity.id
_entity.type
_entity.pdbx_description
1 polymer ?
#
loop_
_entity_poly.entity_id
_entity_poly.type
_entity_poly.pdbx_seq_one_letter_code
_entity_poly.pdbx_strand_id
1 'polypeptide(L)' 'MKTVQMTLDEDLVNAVDQISKKLHTSRSAFTRMALREALDRYNIKELERKHQEGYRQHPVSPDEFSIWESEQSWG' A
#
# COMPACT_ATOMS: atom_id res chain seq x y z
N MET A 1 -0.11 -21.11 -12.06
CA MET A 1 -1.20 -20.47 -11.28
C MET A 1 -1.78 -21.53 -10.34
N LYS A 2 -2.02 -21.21 -9.07
CA LYS A 2 -2.64 -22.12 -8.10
C LYS A 2 -4.06 -21.65 -7.83
N THR A 3 -5.04 -22.53 -7.99
CA THR A 3 -6.45 -22.22 -7.69
C THR A 3 -6.68 -22.45 -6.21
N VAL A 4 -7.28 -21.46 -5.55
CA VAL A 4 -7.64 -21.52 -4.12
C VAL A 4 -9.14 -21.26 -4.04
N GLN A 5 -9.85 -22.10 -3.27
CA GLN A 5 -11.23 -21.82 -2.89
C GLN A 5 -11.24 -21.00 -1.62
N MET A 6 -12.04 -19.94 -1.59
CA MET A 6 -12.22 -19.06 -0.43
C MET A 6 -13.68 -18.66 -0.33
N THR A 7 -14.16 -18.46 0.90
CA THR A 7 -15.49 -17.95 1.17
C THR A 7 -15.44 -16.43 1.24
N LEU A 8 -16.32 -15.76 0.51
CA LEU A 8 -16.47 -14.31 0.50
C LEU A 8 -17.95 -14.00 0.73
N ASP A 9 -18.22 -12.88 1.39
CA ASP A 9 -19.58 -12.39 1.56
C ASP A 9 -20.24 -12.08 0.21
N GLU A 10 -21.54 -12.32 0.12
CA GLU A 10 -22.30 -12.19 -1.12
C GLU A 10 -22.23 -10.75 -1.68
N ASP A 11 -22.30 -9.76 -0.79
CA ASP A 11 -22.17 -8.33 -1.15
C ASP A 11 -20.81 -8.03 -1.78
N LEU A 12 -19.74 -8.63 -1.27
CA LEU A 12 -18.39 -8.44 -1.80
C LEU A 12 -18.26 -9.08 -3.19
N VAL A 13 -18.82 -10.27 -3.38
CA VAL A 13 -18.85 -10.93 -4.70
C VAL A 13 -19.61 -10.07 -5.71
N ASN A 14 -20.76 -9.53 -5.32
CA ASN A 14 -21.55 -8.64 -6.16
C ASN A 14 -20.80 -7.35 -6.53
N ALA A 15 -20.06 -6.75 -5.60
CA ALA A 15 -19.25 -5.57 -5.87
C ALA A 15 -18.09 -5.88 -6.84
N VAL A 16 -17.39 -7.00 -6.61
CA VAL A 16 -16.32 -7.49 -7.49
C VAL A 16 -16.84 -7.72 -8.91
N ASP A 17 -18.04 -8.26 -9.06
CA ASP A 17 -18.67 -8.50 -10.35
C ASP A 17 -18.95 -7.23 -11.12
N GLN A 18 -19.56 -6.25 -10.46
CA GLN A 18 -19.89 -4.98 -11.08
C GLN A 18 -18.62 -4.27 -11.56
N ILE A 19 -17.57 -4.27 -10.74
CA ILE A 19 -16.30 -3.62 -11.09
C ILE A 19 -15.59 -4.41 -12.19
N SER A 20 -15.56 -5.74 -12.11
CA SER A 20 -14.92 -6.58 -13.13
C SER A 20 -15.56 -6.35 -14.50
N LYS A 21 -16.89 -6.25 -14.56
CA LYS A 21 -17.63 -5.90 -15.79
C LYS A 21 -17.27 -4.51 -16.30
N LYS A 22 -17.23 -3.49 -15.43
CA LYS A 22 -16.86 -2.10 -15.80
C LYS A 22 -15.43 -2.00 -16.34
N LEU A 23 -14.51 -2.76 -15.76
CA LEU A 23 -13.09 -2.78 -16.15
C LEU A 23 -12.78 -3.79 -17.25
N HIS A 24 -13.79 -4.46 -17.82
CA HIS A 24 -13.64 -5.52 -18.83
C HIS A 24 -12.62 -6.60 -18.43
N THR A 25 -12.61 -6.98 -17.16
CA THR A 25 -11.70 -7.97 -16.59
C THR A 25 -12.46 -9.15 -15.99
N SER A 26 -11.76 -10.22 -15.66
CA SER A 26 -12.36 -11.36 -14.97
C SER A 26 -12.34 -11.15 -13.45
N ARG A 27 -13.27 -11.80 -12.73
CA ARG A 27 -13.30 -11.80 -11.25
C ARG A 27 -11.92 -12.15 -10.67
N SER A 28 -11.29 -13.21 -11.19
CA SER A 28 -10.00 -13.69 -10.70
C SER A 28 -8.83 -12.76 -11.01
N ALA A 29 -8.90 -12.00 -12.11
CA ALA A 29 -7.92 -10.97 -12.42
C ALA A 29 -8.07 -9.76 -11.49
N PHE A 30 -9.29 -9.28 -11.29
CA PHE A 30 -9.58 -8.18 -10.36
C PHE A 30 -9.19 -8.54 -8.92
N THR A 31 -9.64 -9.70 -8.41
CA THR A 31 -9.32 -10.15 -7.05
C THR A 31 -7.81 -10.27 -6.84
N ARG A 32 -7.05 -10.75 -7.83
CA ARG A 32 -5.60 -10.84 -7.73
C ARG A 32 -4.94 -9.46 -7.65
N MET A 33 -5.40 -8.52 -8.46
CA MET A 33 -4.91 -7.15 -8.44
C MET A 33 -5.17 -6.50 -7.08
N ALA A 34 -6.40 -6.63 -6.57
CA ALA A 34 -6.77 -6.10 -5.25
C ALA A 34 -5.97 -6.75 -4.10
N LEU A 35 -5.76 -8.06 -4.15
CA LEU A 35 -4.93 -8.76 -3.15
C LEU A 35 -3.47 -8.30 -3.17
N ARG A 36 -2.90 -8.08 -4.36
CA ARG A 36 -1.53 -7.57 -4.49
C ARG A 36 -1.41 -6.17 -3.91
N GLU A 37 -2.32 -5.29 -4.28
CA GLU A 37 -2.40 -3.92 -3.74
C GLU A 37 -2.54 -3.91 -2.21
N ALA A 38 -3.36 -4.81 -1.64
CA ALA A 38 -3.51 -4.91 -0.20
C ALA A 38 -2.21 -5.35 0.51
N LEU A 39 -1.47 -6.30 -0.08
CA LEU A 39 -0.16 -6.73 0.44
C LEU A 39 0.87 -5.62 0.36
N ASP A 40 0.91 -4.87 -0.75
CA ASP A 40 1.84 -3.76 -0.93
C ASP A 40 1.56 -2.64 0.08
N ARG A 41 0.29 -2.30 0.30
CA ARG A 41 -0.11 -1.34 1.35
C ARG A 41 0.28 -1.79 2.75
N TYR A 42 0.15 -3.09 3.04
CA TYR A 42 0.57 -3.63 4.32
C TYR A 42 2.09 -3.46 4.52
N ASN A 43 2.88 -3.77 3.49
CA ASN A 43 4.34 -3.63 3.54
C ASN A 43 4.77 -2.17 3.74
N ILE A 44 4.13 -1.23 3.04
CA ILE A 44 4.40 0.21 3.19
C ILE A 44 4.13 0.65 4.63
N LYS A 45 2.97 0.28 5.19
CA LYS A 45 2.63 0.62 6.58
C LYS A 45 3.62 0.05 7.59
N GLU A 46 4.13 -1.15 7.37
CA GLU A 46 5.15 -1.73 8.24
C GLU A 46 6.48 -0.98 8.15
N LEU A 47 6.86 -0.50 6.96
CA LEU A 47 8.04 0.34 6.81
C LEU A 47 7.86 1.70 7.50
N GLU A 48 6.69 2.33 7.34
CA GLU A 48 6.34 3.57 8.03
C GLU A 48 6.39 3.40 9.55
N ARG A 49 5.83 2.31 10.08
CA ARG A 49 5.89 2.00 11.51
C ARG A 49 7.33 1.87 12.00
N LYS A 50 8.18 1.18 11.24
CA LYS A 50 9.61 1.06 11.57
C LYS A 50 10.32 2.40 11.55
N HIS A 51 10.03 3.27 10.57
CA HIS A 51 10.59 4.61 10.53
C HIS A 51 10.16 5.43 11.76
N GLN A 52 8.87 5.42 12.11
CA GLN A 52 8.35 6.10 13.29
C GLN A 52 9.00 5.60 14.58
N GLU A 53 9.14 4.27 14.73
CA GLU A 53 9.81 3.67 15.89
C GLU A 53 11.30 4.02 15.95
N GLY A 54 11.96 4.07 14.79
CA GLY A 54 13.35 4.50 14.65
C GLY A 54 13.54 5.94 15.13
N TYR A 55 12.74 6.88 14.62
CA TYR A 55 12.81 8.28 15.04
C TYR A 55 12.39 8.51 16.49
N ARG A 56 11.51 7.68 17.04
CA ARG A 56 11.16 7.75 18.46
C ARG A 56 12.31 7.29 19.37
N GLN A 57 13.07 6.27 18.93
CA GLN A 57 14.19 5.72 19.69
C GLN A 57 15.47 6.54 19.51
N HIS A 58 15.66 7.11 18.32
CA HIS A 58 16.78 7.95 17.95
C HIS A 58 16.23 9.25 17.36
N PRO A 59 15.96 10.25 18.23
CA PRO A 59 15.51 11.55 17.79
C PRO A 59 16.52 12.15 16.81
N VAL A 60 16.02 12.82 15.78
CA VAL A 60 16.86 13.46 14.77
C VAL A 60 17.79 14.46 15.43
N SER A 61 19.07 14.41 15.05
CA SER A 61 20.03 15.42 15.51
C SER A 61 19.76 16.73 14.77
N PRO A 62 19.99 17.90 15.40
CA PRO A 62 19.74 19.20 14.76
C PRO A 62 20.43 19.34 13.40
N ASP A 63 21.60 18.71 13.24
CA ASP A 63 22.44 18.81 12.06
C ASP A 63 22.14 17.76 10.97
N GLU A 64 21.20 16.84 11.21
CA GLU A 64 20.93 15.69 10.32
C GLU A 64 20.37 16.11 8.95
N PHE A 65 19.62 17.21 8.90
CA PHE A 65 19.03 17.75 7.67
C PHE A 65 19.59 19.13 7.27
N SER A 66 20.47 19.73 8.08
CA SER A 66 20.99 21.09 7.85
C SER A 66 21.88 21.22 6.60
N ILE A 67 22.38 20.11 6.06
CA ILE A 67 23.20 20.09 4.84
C ILE A 67 22.38 20.56 3.62
N TRP A 68 21.06 20.34 3.64
CA TRP A 68 20.16 20.69 2.54
C TRP A 68 19.65 22.14 2.58
N GLU A 69 19.84 22.85 3.71
CA GLU A 69 19.36 24.22 3.89
C GLU A 69 20.12 25.22 2.99
N SER A 70 21.42 25.00 2.75
CA SER A 70 22.21 25.83 1.83
C SER A 70 21.88 25.60 0.35
N GLU A 71 21.17 24.52 0.02
CA GLU A 71 20.79 24.16 -1.36
C GLU A 71 19.35 24.60 -1.71
N GLN A 72 18.56 25.07 -0.73
CA GLN A 72 17.20 25.54 -0.96
C GLN A 72 17.16 26.92 -1.64
N SER A 73 17.22 26.95 -2.96
CA SER A 73 16.87 28.10 -3.79
C SER A 73 15.42 27.99 -4.28
N TRP A 74 14.44 28.11 -3.38
CA TRP A 74 13.03 28.27 -3.79
C TRP A 74 12.81 29.74 -4.11
N GLY A 75 12.93 30.08 -5.40
CA GLY A 75 12.62 31.40 -5.94
C GLY A 75 11.14 31.75 -5.91
#